data_AF-A0A7Z9VKD7-F1
#
_entry.id   AF-A0A7Z9VKD7-F1
#
_cell.length_a   1.000
_cell.length_b   1.000
_cell.length_c   1.000
_cell.angle_alpha   90.00
_cell.angle_beta   90.00
_cell.angle_gamma   90.00
#
_symmetry.space_group_name_H-M   'P 1'
#
loop_
_entity.id
_entity.type
_entity.pdbx_description
1 polymer ?
#
loop_
_entity_poly.entity_id
_entity_poly.type
_entity_poly.pdbx_seq_one_letter_code
_entity_poly.pdbx_strand_id
1 'polypeptide(L)'
;MKFLTTLLIVFSIAFGQEPLPRGLTAEEKTRLREIGINRTITDPPDSIMYAPAEFDSVAGMIFAWEAYYDLLTDLIKEVAEDDTAWVVV
;
A
#
# COMPACT_ATOMS: atom_id res chain seq x y z
N MET A 1 5.13 16.66 -32.31
CA MET A 1 5.17 16.84 -30.84
C MET A 1 4.15 15.97 -30.12
N LYS A 2 2.85 16.00 -30.48
CA LYS A 2 1.79 15.17 -29.83
C LYS A 2 2.07 13.67 -29.78
N PHE A 3 2.55 13.07 -30.87
CA PHE A 3 2.87 11.63 -30.91
C PHE A 3 4.02 11.23 -29.98
N LEU A 4 5.03 12.09 -29.83
CA LEU A 4 6.17 11.82 -28.94
C LEU A 4 5.74 11.86 -27.47
N THR A 5 4.89 12.81 -27.09
CA THR A 5 4.32 12.89 -25.74
C THR A 5 3.41 11.69 -25.45
N THR A 6 2.56 11.29 -26.38
CA THR A 6 1.73 10.10 -26.21
C THR A 6 2.58 8.83 -26.07
N LEU A 7 3.65 8.69 -26.84
CA LEU A 7 4.59 7.57 -26.74
C LEU A 7 5.29 7.53 -25.38
N LEU A 8 5.75 8.68 -24.88
CA LEU A 8 6.39 8.80 -23.57
C LEU A 8 5.44 8.44 -22.43
N ILE A 9 4.18 8.87 -22.50
CA ILE A 9 3.15 8.52 -21.49
C ILE A 9 2.91 7.00 -21.47
N VAL A 10 2.74 6.38 -22.64
CA VAL A 10 2.50 4.93 -22.74
C VAL A 10 3.72 4.14 -22.23
N PHE A 11 4.94 4.59 -22.55
CA PHE A 11 6.17 3.97 -22.07
C PHE A 11 6.29 4.08 -20.53
N SER A 12 5.98 5.24 -19.96
CA SER A 12 5.98 5.43 -18.50
C SER A 12 4.94 4.57 -17.79
N ILE A 13 3.76 4.33 -18.40
CA ILE A 13 2.74 3.45 -17.81
C ILE A 13 3.18 1.97 -17.90
N ALA A 14 3.75 1.58 -19.04
CA ALA A 14 4.15 0.19 -19.29
C ALA A 14 5.40 -0.25 -18.49
N PHE A 15 6.31 0.67 -18.19
CA PHE A 15 7.61 0.35 -17.57
C PHE A 15 7.89 1.11 -16.27
N GLY A 16 7.01 2.02 -15.85
CA GLY A 16 7.22 2.83 -14.63
C GLY A 16 6.69 2.20 -13.35
N GLN A 17 6.04 1.04 -13.42
CA GLN A 17 5.54 0.33 -12.24
C GLN A 17 6.43 -0.88 -11.96
N GLU A 18 6.91 -1.00 -10.73
CA GLU A 18 7.59 -2.21 -10.30
C GLU A 18 6.57 -3.38 -10.29
N PRO A 19 6.88 -4.54 -10.89
CA PRO A 19 5.98 -5.68 -10.87
C PRO A 19 5.71 -6.14 -9.44
N LEU A 20 4.44 -6.36 -9.12
CA LEU A 20 4.03 -6.93 -7.83
C LEU A 20 4.44 -8.42 -7.75
N PRO A 21 4.87 -8.91 -6.57
CA PRO A 21 5.01 -8.19 -5.29
C PRO A 21 6.25 -7.29 -5.26
N ARG A 22 6.09 -6.10 -4.69
CA ARG A 22 7.15 -5.10 -4.51
C ARG A 22 8.10 -5.48 -3.37
N GLY A 23 9.32 -4.95 -3.39
CA GLY A 23 10.28 -5.09 -2.29
C GLY A 23 10.99 -6.46 -2.18
N LEU A 24 10.82 -7.34 -3.17
CA LEU A 24 11.46 -8.65 -3.20
C LEU A 24 12.83 -8.60 -3.88
N THR A 25 13.81 -9.28 -3.30
CA THR A 25 15.10 -9.59 -3.93
C THR A 25 14.91 -10.42 -5.21
N ALA A 26 15.93 -10.44 -6.07
CA ALA A 26 15.88 -11.25 -7.29
C ALA A 26 15.66 -12.74 -6.98
N GLU A 27 16.23 -13.24 -5.88
CA GLU A 27 16.02 -14.61 -5.40
C GLU A 27 14.57 -14.83 -4.96
N GLU A 28 14.02 -13.95 -4.14
CA GLU A 28 12.63 -14.05 -3.67
C GLU A 28 11.60 -13.98 -4.81
N LYS A 29 11.89 -13.19 -5.85
CA LYS A 29 11.06 -13.13 -7.08
C LYS A 29 11.01 -14.46 -7.83
N THR A 30 11.97 -15.38 -7.63
CA THR A 30 11.88 -16.73 -8.21
C THR A 30 11.01 -17.68 -7.37
N ARG A 31 10.76 -17.34 -6.11
CA ARG A 31 10.07 -18.15 -5.10
C ARG A 31 8.66 -17.66 -4.79
N LEU A 32 8.04 -16.87 -5.67
CA LEU A 32 6.68 -16.34 -5.49
C LEU A 32 5.63 -17.43 -5.20
N ARG A 33 5.83 -18.63 -5.73
CA ARG A 33 4.95 -19.79 -5.50
C ARG A 33 4.98 -20.28 -4.06
N GLU A 34 6.01 -19.91 -3.30
CA GLU A 34 6.18 -20.27 -1.90
C GLU A 34 5.47 -19.30 -0.95
N ILE A 35 5.09 -18.12 -1.43
CA ILE A 35 4.34 -17.13 -0.64
C ILE A 35 3.02 -17.77 -0.20
N GLY A 36 2.84 -17.85 1.12
CA GLY A 36 1.63 -18.42 1.72
C GLY A 36 1.62 -19.95 1.83
N ILE A 37 2.69 -20.68 1.50
CA ILE A 37 2.75 -22.15 1.71
C ILE A 37 2.60 -22.50 3.20
N ASN A 38 3.15 -21.68 4.09
CA ASN A 38 3.06 -21.88 5.54
C ASN A 38 1.91 -21.09 6.19
N ARG A 39 0.87 -20.75 5.42
CA ARG A 39 -0.30 -20.08 5.99
C ARG A 39 -1.16 -21.12 6.73
N THR A 40 -1.54 -20.81 7.97
CA THR A 40 -2.65 -21.51 8.60
C THR A 40 -3.93 -20.78 8.18
N ILE A 41 -4.81 -21.47 7.46
CA ILE A 41 -6.13 -20.93 7.16
C ILE A 41 -6.97 -21.11 8.43
N THR A 42 -7.40 -20.01 9.03
CA THR A 42 -8.33 -20.03 10.16
C THR A 42 -9.73 -19.75 9.66
N ASP A 43 -10.74 -20.33 10.32
CA ASP A 43 -12.12 -19.92 10.08
C ASP A 43 -12.28 -18.42 10.40
N PRO A 44 -13.16 -17.70 9.68
CA PRO A 44 -13.50 -16.34 10.06
C PRO A 44 -14.13 -16.33 11.47
N PRO A 45 -14.14 -15.19 12.19
CA PRO A 45 -14.80 -15.08 13.48
C PRO A 45 -16.26 -15.57 13.43
N ASP A 46 -16.72 -16.29 14.45
CA ASP A 46 -18.06 -16.93 14.53
C ASP A 46 -19.24 -15.94 14.50
N SER A 47 -18.99 -14.64 14.71
CA SER A 47 -19.99 -13.58 14.72
C SER A 47 -19.64 -12.49 13.72
N ILE A 48 -20.65 -11.71 13.30
CA ILE A 48 -20.45 -10.51 12.51
C ILE A 48 -19.67 -9.51 13.38
N MET A 49 -18.36 -9.52 13.22
CA MET A 49 -17.50 -8.40 13.56
C MET A 49 -17.97 -7.26 12.68
N TYR A 50 -18.75 -6.34 13.25
CA TYR A 50 -19.13 -5.10 12.57
C TYR A 50 -17.90 -4.53 11.88
N ALA A 51 -17.98 -4.34 10.55
CA ALA A 51 -16.94 -3.64 9.82
C ALA A 51 -17.17 -2.15 10.05
N PRO A 52 -16.32 -1.45 10.82
CA PRO A 52 -16.50 -0.03 11.07
C PRO A 52 -16.43 0.73 9.76
N ALA A 53 -17.34 1.70 9.62
CA ALA A 53 -17.28 2.66 8.54
C ALA A 53 -16.13 3.64 8.80
N GLU A 54 -15.65 4.29 7.75
CA GLU A 54 -14.54 5.26 7.84
C GLU A 54 -14.86 6.48 8.72
N PHE A 55 -16.15 6.75 8.95
CA PHE A 55 -16.63 7.85 9.80
C PHE A 55 -16.97 7.41 11.23
N ASP A 56 -16.82 6.12 11.55
CA ASP A 56 -16.89 5.67 12.92
C ASP A 56 -15.63 6.10 13.68
N SER A 57 -15.71 6.15 15.00
CA SER A 57 -14.54 6.48 15.84
C SER A 57 -13.41 5.45 15.61
N VAL A 58 -12.23 5.96 15.31
CA VAL A 58 -11.01 5.16 15.10
C VAL A 58 -10.00 5.43 16.22
N ALA A 59 -9.03 4.52 16.37
CA ALA A 59 -7.90 4.72 17.29
C ALA A 59 -6.73 5.52 16.67
N GLY A 60 -6.80 5.78 15.36
CA GLY A 60 -5.74 6.42 14.59
C GLY A 60 -5.70 5.93 13.15
N MET A 61 -4.69 6.38 12.39
CA MET A 61 -4.51 6.03 10.97
C MET A 61 -3.14 5.41 10.72
N ILE A 62 -3.08 4.47 9.77
CA ILE A 62 -1.85 3.80 9.35
C ILE A 62 -1.46 4.29 7.94
N PHE A 63 -0.21 4.74 7.81
CA PHE A 63 0.38 5.23 6.57
C PHE A 63 1.50 4.30 6.11
N ALA A 64 1.62 4.10 4.79
CA ALA A 64 2.77 3.44 4.18
C ALA A 64 3.74 4.49 3.60
N TRP A 65 5.02 4.41 3.95
CA TRP A 65 6.05 5.33 3.52
C TRP A 65 6.58 4.98 2.11
N GLU A 66 5.84 5.38 1.08
CA GLU A 66 6.10 4.94 -0.30
C GLU A 66 6.54 6.09 -1.22
N ALA A 67 5.71 7.14 -1.35
CA ALA A 67 5.93 8.21 -2.33
C ALA A 67 5.21 9.51 -1.93
N TYR A 68 5.46 10.58 -2.71
CA TYR A 68 4.88 11.92 -2.49
C TYR A 68 5.17 12.48 -1.10
N TYR A 69 6.44 12.45 -0.70
CA TYR A 69 6.87 12.71 0.67
C TYR A 69 6.37 14.02 1.28
N ASP A 70 6.27 15.09 0.49
CA ASP A 70 5.73 16.37 0.98
C ASP A 70 4.26 16.22 1.38
N LEU A 71 3.41 15.70 0.47
CA LEU A 71 1.99 15.43 0.74
C LEU A 71 1.81 14.41 1.87
N LEU A 72 2.59 13.32 1.85
CA LEU A 72 2.51 12.27 2.85
C LEU A 72 2.86 12.83 4.23
N THR A 73 3.91 13.63 4.33
CA THR A 73 4.32 14.27 5.59
C THR A 73 3.25 15.25 6.08
N ASP A 74 2.66 16.04 5.20
CA ASP A 74 1.62 17.00 5.57
C ASP A 74 0.34 16.29 6.03
N LEU A 75 -0.06 15.18 5.39
CA LEU A 75 -1.18 14.35 5.86
C LEU A 75 -0.90 13.69 7.21
N ILE A 76 0.31 13.18 7.42
CA ILE A 76 0.71 12.59 8.69
C ILE A 76 0.68 13.65 9.80
N LYS A 77 1.15 14.87 9.52
CA LYS A 77 1.10 15.98 10.47
C LYS A 77 -0.33 16.31 10.85
N GLU A 78 -1.21 16.50 9.87
CA GLU A 78 -2.62 16.83 10.10
C GLU A 78 -3.29 15.78 11.02
N VAL A 79 -3.10 14.49 10.73
CA VAL A 79 -3.65 13.43 11.59
C VAL A 79 -3.01 13.43 12.98
N ALA A 80 -1.71 13.68 13.08
CA ALA A 80 -0.99 13.70 14.36
C ALA A 80 -1.36 14.89 15.27
N GLU A 81 -2.06 15.91 14.77
CA GLU A 81 -2.57 17.00 15.60
C GLU A 81 -3.70 16.54 16.53
N ASP A 82 -4.57 15.64 16.04
CA ASP A 82 -5.77 15.20 16.75
C ASP A 82 -5.77 13.71 17.14
N ASP A 83 -5.03 12.86 16.43
CA ASP A 83 -5.07 11.40 16.54
C ASP A 83 -3.69 10.73 16.41
N THR A 84 -3.62 9.41 16.59
CA THR A 84 -2.36 8.67 16.42
C THR A 84 -2.11 8.33 14.93
N ALA A 85 -0.94 8.72 14.42
CA ALA A 85 -0.47 8.33 13.09
C ALA A 85 0.64 7.26 13.19
N TRP A 86 0.39 6.06 12.67
CA TRP A 86 1.41 5.01 12.54
C TRP A 86 1.99 5.02 11.12
N VAL A 87 3.31 4.98 11.00
CA VAL A 87 4.00 4.95 9.70
C VAL A 87 4.75 3.63 9.56
N VAL A 88 4.40 2.86 8.54
CA VAL A 88 5.13 1.67 8.11
C VAL A 88 6.20 2.12 7.12
N VAL A 89 7.47 1.93 7.49
CA VAL A 89 8.66 2.34 6.72
C VAL A 89 9.32 1.20 5.97
#